data_AF-A0A2S3X503-F1
#
_entry.id   AF-A0A2S3X503-F1
#
_cell.length_a   1.000
_cell.length_b   1.000
_cell.length_c   1.000
_cell.angle_alpha   90.00
_cell.angle_beta   90.00
_cell.angle_gamma   90.00
#
_symmetry.space_group_name_H-M   'P 1'
#
loop_
_entity.id
_entity.type
_entity.pdbx_description
1 polymer ?
#
loop_
_entity_poly.entity_id
_entity_poly.type
_entity_poly.pdbx_seq_one_letter_code
_entity_poly.pdbx_strand_id
1 'polypeptide(L)'
;MGGDGSQATRLKNDQLVHDLIEARRAVKEAKAVDDAQQLRIARAKVDAAKVALGERGPVWWNDGTPDYNRQRVITTSYADWYASLGDQA
;
A
#
# COMPACT_ATOMS: atom_id res chain seq x y z
N MET A 1 -25.13 -19.01 -20.39
CA MET A 1 -23.70 -19.38 -20.38
C MET A 1 -22.89 -18.18 -19.91
N GLY A 2 -22.65 -18.01 -18.61
CA GLY A 2 -22.03 -16.77 -18.09
C GLY A 2 -21.49 -16.90 -16.66
N GLY A 3 -20.75 -17.97 -16.35
CA GLY A 3 -20.37 -18.32 -14.98
C GLY A 3 -18.87 -18.44 -14.68
N ASP A 4 -17.97 -18.15 -15.62
CA ASP A 4 -16.54 -18.51 -15.48
C ASP A 4 -15.64 -17.34 -15.00
N GLY A 5 -15.97 -16.10 -15.38
CA GLY A 5 -15.11 -14.92 -15.09
C GLY A 5 -15.02 -14.52 -13.60
N SER A 6 -16.07 -14.80 -12.81
CA SER A 6 -16.13 -14.44 -11.39
C SER A 6 -15.27 -15.36 -10.51
N GLN A 7 -15.14 -16.63 -10.88
CA GLN A 7 -14.28 -17.59 -10.18
C GLN A 7 -12.81 -17.29 -10.46
N ALA A 8 -12.45 -17.03 -11.73
CA ALA A 8 -11.09 -16.65 -12.12
C ALA A 8 -10.61 -15.36 -11.42
N THR A 9 -11.49 -14.36 -11.26
CA THR A 9 -11.17 -13.11 -10.55
C THR A 9 -10.97 -13.34 -9.06
N ARG A 10 -11.79 -14.20 -8.43
CA ARG A 10 -11.66 -14.54 -7.00
C ARG A 10 -10.38 -15.31 -6.72
N LEU A 11 -10.06 -16.32 -7.53
CA LEU A 11 -8.80 -17.09 -7.41
C LEU A 11 -7.58 -16.19 -7.56
N LYS A 12 -7.63 -15.23 -8.49
CA LYS A 12 -6.56 -14.24 -8.66
C LYS A 12 -6.44 -13.33 -7.44
N ASN A 13 -7.54 -12.87 -6.87
CA ASN A 13 -7.52 -12.06 -5.67
C ASN A 13 -6.96 -12.84 -4.46
N ASP A 14 -7.38 -14.08 -4.27
CA ASP A 14 -6.90 -14.96 -3.21
C ASP A 14 -5.39 -15.18 -3.30
N GLN A 15 -4.86 -15.39 -4.52
CA GLN A 15 -3.41 -15.49 -4.74
C GLN A 15 -2.67 -14.20 -4.37
N LEU A 16 -3.21 -13.04 -4.77
CA LEU A 16 -2.59 -11.76 -4.45
C LEU A 16 -2.64 -11.44 -2.94
N VAL A 17 -3.70 -11.85 -2.25
CA VAL A 17 -3.80 -11.78 -0.79
C VAL A 17 -2.76 -12.70 -0.15
N HIS A 18 -2.60 -13.92 -0.65
CA HIS A 18 -1.56 -14.84 -0.18
C HIS A 18 -0.16 -14.21 -0.32
N ASP A 19 0.17 -13.67 -1.50
CA ASP A 19 1.44 -13.00 -1.77
C ASP A 19 1.68 -11.81 -0.84
N LEU A 20 0.63 -11.03 -0.53
CA LEU A 20 0.70 -9.92 0.42
C LEU A 20 1.01 -10.40 1.84
N ILE A 21 0.39 -11.48 2.30
CA ILE A 21 0.63 -12.02 3.64
C ILE A 21 2.04 -12.60 3.75
N GLU A 22 2.52 -13.33 2.74
CA GLU A 22 3.90 -13.83 2.67
C GLU A 22 4.92 -12.69 2.67
N ALA A 23 4.69 -11.65 1.88
CA ALA A 23 5.57 -10.47 1.86
C ALA A 23 5.59 -9.75 3.23
N ARG A 24 4.46 -9.69 3.95
CA ARG A 24 4.39 -9.12 5.31
C ARG A 24 5.15 -9.97 6.34
N ARG A 25 5.10 -11.30 6.21
CA ARG A 25 5.90 -12.22 7.04
C ARG A 25 7.40 -12.00 6.83
N ALA A 26 7.84 -11.92 5.57
CA ALA A 26 9.23 -11.62 5.22
C ALA A 26 9.71 -10.27 5.80
N VAL A 27 8.84 -9.24 5.85
CA VAL A 27 9.17 -7.98 6.52
C VAL A 27 9.42 -8.18 8.02
N LYS A 28 8.59 -8.99 8.69
CA LYS A 28 8.74 -9.30 10.11
C LYS A 28 10.04 -10.04 10.39
N GLU A 29 10.36 -11.04 9.56
CA GLU A 29 11.60 -11.81 9.66
C GLU A 29 12.84 -10.94 9.42
N ALA A 30 12.85 -10.14 8.36
CA ALA A 30 13.97 -9.24 8.07
C ALA A 30 14.22 -8.23 9.20
N LYS A 31 13.16 -7.74 9.85
CA LYS A 31 13.28 -6.88 11.05
C LYS A 31 13.84 -7.64 12.26
N ALA A 32 13.49 -8.91 12.42
CA ALA A 32 13.94 -9.71 13.56
C ALA A 32 15.45 -9.99 13.52
N VAL A 33 16.03 -10.02 12.32
CA VAL A 33 17.47 -10.25 12.10
C VAL A 33 18.24 -8.99 11.69
N ASP A 34 17.58 -7.83 11.72
CA ASP A 34 18.11 -6.52 11.31
C ASP A 34 18.76 -6.48 9.91
N ASP A 35 18.22 -7.28 8.96
CA ASP A 35 18.72 -7.31 7.59
C ASP A 35 18.05 -6.23 6.74
N ALA A 36 18.76 -5.13 6.53
CA ALA A 36 18.30 -4.00 5.75
C ALA A 36 18.00 -4.33 4.27
N GLN A 37 18.74 -5.25 3.66
CA GLN A 37 18.54 -5.64 2.26
C GLN A 37 17.27 -6.48 2.12
N GLN A 38 17.12 -7.49 2.98
CA GLN A 38 15.92 -8.31 3.02
C GLN A 38 14.68 -7.49 3.37
N LEU A 39 14.82 -6.51 4.25
CA LEU A 39 13.74 -5.59 4.59
C LEU A 39 13.32 -4.75 3.38
N ARG A 40 14.27 -4.26 2.58
CA ARG A 40 13.99 -3.51 1.35
C ARG A 40 13.25 -4.39 0.34
N ILE A 41 13.73 -5.61 0.11
CA ILE A 41 13.11 -6.57 -0.82
C ILE A 41 11.69 -6.93 -0.38
N ALA A 42 11.50 -7.25 0.89
CA ALA A 42 10.19 -7.61 1.43
C ALA A 42 9.18 -6.45 1.33
N ARG A 43 9.62 -5.21 1.61
CA ARG A 43 8.78 -4.01 1.42
C ARG A 43 8.41 -3.77 -0.04
N ALA A 44 9.32 -4.02 -0.98
CA ALA A 44 9.03 -3.93 -2.41
C ALA A 44 7.98 -4.97 -2.84
N LYS A 45 8.07 -6.21 -2.33
CA LYS A 45 7.06 -7.25 -2.57
C LYS A 45 5.68 -6.87 -2.02
N VAL A 46 5.63 -6.27 -0.83
CA VAL A 46 4.37 -5.73 -0.27
C VAL A 46 3.78 -4.65 -1.18
N ASP A 47 4.61 -3.73 -1.70
CA ASP A 47 4.13 -2.68 -2.59
C ASP A 47 3.54 -3.25 -3.88
N ALA A 48 4.26 -4.19 -4.52
CA ALA A 48 3.79 -4.86 -5.73
C ALA A 48 2.46 -5.59 -5.52
N ALA A 49 2.32 -6.35 -4.42
CA ALA A 49 1.08 -7.06 -4.11
C ALA A 49 -0.09 -6.10 -3.89
N LYS A 50 0.12 -4.97 -3.20
CA LYS A 50 -0.90 -3.95 -2.98
C LYS A 50 -1.33 -3.24 -4.25
N VAL A 51 -0.38 -2.94 -5.14
CA VAL A 51 -0.69 -2.38 -6.46
C VAL A 51 -1.53 -3.37 -7.27
N ALA A 52 -1.14 -4.64 -7.28
CA ALA A 52 -1.88 -5.69 -7.99
C ALA A 52 -3.29 -5.93 -7.43
N LEU A 53 -3.48 -5.78 -6.11
CA LEU A 53 -4.79 -5.83 -5.44
C LEU A 53 -5.66 -4.59 -5.72
N GLY A 54 -5.09 -3.51 -6.26
CA GLY A 54 -5.78 -2.23 -6.42
C GLY A 54 -5.87 -1.41 -5.14
N GLU A 55 -5.24 -1.82 -4.02
CA GLU A 55 -5.11 -0.99 -2.81
C GLU A 55 -4.26 0.26 -3.08
N ARG A 56 -3.35 0.17 -4.07
CA ARG A 56 -2.47 1.25 -4.51
C ARG A 56 -2.64 1.43 -6.01
N GLY A 57 -3.45 2.40 -6.40
CA GLY A 57 -3.77 2.69 -7.79
C GLY A 57 -4.20 4.15 -7.94
N PRO A 58 -4.68 4.53 -9.13
CA PRO A 58 -5.26 5.84 -9.34
C PRO A 58 -6.28 6.13 -8.25
N VAL A 59 -6.23 7.36 -7.75
CA VAL A 59 -7.21 7.86 -6.80
C VAL A 59 -8.62 7.76 -7.40
N TRP A 60 -9.60 7.51 -6.53
CA TRP A 60 -10.99 7.34 -6.96
C TRP A 60 -11.70 8.67 -7.27
N TRP A 61 -11.06 9.81 -6.99
CA TRP A 61 -11.54 11.15 -7.33
C TRP A 61 -10.98 11.65 -8.67
N ASN A 62 -11.72 12.56 -9.32
CA ASN A 62 -11.40 13.09 -10.64
C ASN A 62 -11.27 14.63 -10.68
N ASP A 63 -11.21 15.28 -9.52
CA ASP A 63 -11.14 16.75 -9.38
C ASP A 63 -9.74 17.33 -9.66
N GLY A 64 -8.79 16.49 -10.06
CA GLY A 64 -7.41 16.88 -10.36
C GLY A 64 -6.54 17.10 -9.13
N THR A 65 -7.05 16.83 -7.92
CA THR A 65 -6.24 16.95 -6.71
C THR A 65 -5.14 15.87 -6.66
N PRO A 66 -3.89 16.23 -6.28
CA PRO A 66 -2.77 15.28 -6.26
C PRO A 66 -2.96 14.13 -5.26
N ASP A 67 -2.42 12.95 -5.59
CA ASP A 67 -2.28 11.87 -4.61
C ASP A 67 -1.11 12.16 -3.65
N TYR A 68 -1.44 12.55 -2.42
CA TYR A 68 -0.48 12.79 -1.35
C TYR A 68 -0.12 11.52 -0.54
N ASN A 69 -0.59 10.34 -0.94
CA ASN A 69 -0.27 9.10 -0.27
C ASN A 69 1.26 8.87 -0.23
N ARG A 70 1.76 8.45 0.93
CA ARG A 70 3.20 8.25 1.21
C ARG A 70 4.06 9.53 1.13
N GLN A 71 3.47 10.72 1.01
CA GLN A 71 4.17 11.99 1.19
C GLN A 71 4.11 12.44 2.65
N ARG A 72 5.12 13.19 3.10
CA ARG A 72 5.10 13.80 4.44
C ARG A 72 4.10 14.94 4.41
N VAL A 73 3.23 15.07 5.40
CA VAL A 73 2.22 16.16 5.47
C VAL A 73 2.83 17.55 5.32
N ILE A 74 4.05 17.77 5.81
CA ILE A 74 4.75 19.04 5.68
C ILE A 74 5.15 19.41 4.23
N THR A 75 5.10 18.46 3.29
CA THR A 75 5.38 18.68 1.86
C THR A 75 4.11 18.71 1.03
N THR A 76 2.93 18.71 1.65
CA THR A 76 1.64 18.72 0.96
C THR A 76 0.92 20.03 1.24
N SER A 77 -0.18 20.29 0.53
CA SER A 77 -1.06 21.44 0.79
C SER A 77 -1.71 21.43 2.18
N TYR A 78 -1.60 20.31 2.91
CA TYR A 78 -2.10 20.16 4.28
C TYR A 78 -1.10 20.62 5.36
N ALA A 79 0.08 21.13 4.97
CA ALA A 79 1.14 21.51 5.92
C ALA A 79 0.66 22.52 6.97
N ASP A 80 0.03 23.62 6.54
CA ASP A 80 -0.40 24.71 7.43
C ASP A 80 -1.52 24.25 8.38
N TRP A 81 -2.48 23.49 7.85
CA TRP A 81 -3.53 22.88 8.67
C TRP A 81 -2.94 21.93 9.70
N TYR A 82 -2.01 21.04 9.31
CA TYR A 82 -1.38 20.11 10.23
C TYR A 82 -0.57 20.82 11.32
N ALA A 83 0.13 21.91 10.99
CA ALA A 83 0.85 22.72 11.98
C ALA A 83 -0.09 23.34 13.02
N SER A 84 -1.27 23.80 12.59
CA SER A 84 -2.28 24.39 13.51
C SER A 84 -2.83 23.41 14.56
N LEU A 85 -2.74 22.10 14.33
CA LEU A 85 -3.15 21.08 15.31
C LEU A 85 -2.20 20.98 16.50
N GLY A 86 -0.94 21.42 16.37
CA GLY A 86 0.06 21.45 17.45
C GLY A 86 -0.13 22.61 18.43
N ASP A 87 -0.88 23.65 18.05
CA ASP A 87 -1.18 24.83 18.87
C ASP A 87 -2.42 24.65 19.76
N GLN A 88 -3.11 23.50 19.67
CA GLN A 88 -4.29 23.19 20.49
C GLN A 88 -3.99 22.35 21.74
N ALA A 89 -2.73 22.28 22.19
CA ALA A 89 -2.30 21.53 23.38
C ALA A 89 -2.38 22.35 24.67
#